data_AF-A0A958NRS6-F1
#
_entry.id   AF-A0A958NRS6-F1
#
_cell.length_a   1.000
_cell.length_b   1.000
_cell.length_c   1.000
_cell.angle_alpha   90.00
_cell.angle_beta   90.00
_cell.angle_gamma   90.00
#
_symmetry.space_group_name_H-M   'P 1'
#
loop_
_entity.id
_entity.type
_entity.pdbx_description
1 polymer ?
#
loop_
_entity_poly.entity_id
_entity_poly.type
_entity_poly.pdbx_seq_one_letter_code
_entity_poly.pdbx_strand_id
1 'polypeptide(L)'
;MIQEITQVLKDMPAGGSFLRFDEGGELLPQYGKQVLAVFELWQSPLLLDGKQDRLRCLAALLPHGKIHVAESFFVLADTNTYLGTGRVFRIDLPDGKYDETQDDILIDELREALLKGTSEGVG
;
A
#
# COMPACT_ATOMS: atom_id res chain seq x y z
N MET A 1 15.19 3.56 3.58
CA MET A 1 15.20 2.12 3.94
C MET A 1 13.76 1.67 4.12
N ILE A 2 13.36 0.56 3.49
CA ILE A 2 12.01 0.01 3.57
C ILE A 2 12.03 -1.33 4.32
N GLN A 3 11.12 -1.51 5.27
CA GLN A 3 10.97 -2.73 6.08
C GLN A 3 9.51 -3.17 6.10
N GLU A 4 9.21 -4.44 5.78
CA GLU A 4 7.86 -4.98 5.93
C GLU A 4 7.49 -5.15 7.43
N ILE A 5 6.31 -4.66 7.81
CA ILE A 5 5.77 -4.68 9.18
C ILE A 5 4.35 -5.29 9.27
N THR A 6 3.87 -5.92 8.19
CA THR A 6 2.50 -6.47 8.09
C THR A 6 2.12 -7.34 9.28
N GLN A 7 3.00 -8.26 9.70
CA GLN A 7 2.70 -9.19 10.79
C GLN A 7 2.56 -8.47 12.14
N VAL A 8 3.40 -7.46 12.40
CA VAL A 8 3.35 -6.66 13.63
C VAL A 8 2.00 -5.95 13.79
N LEU A 9 1.39 -5.52 12.68
CA LEU A 9 0.09 -4.82 12.69
C LEU A 9 -1.09 -5.77 12.87
N LYS A 10 -1.01 -7.00 12.32
CA LYS A 10 -2.05 -8.02 12.52
C LYS A 10 -2.21 -8.39 13.99
N ASP A 11 -1.15 -8.25 14.77
CA ASP A 11 -1.14 -8.53 16.20
C ASP A 11 -1.66 -7.34 17.05
N MET A 12 -2.01 -6.20 16.43
CA MET A 12 -2.56 -5.03 17.14
C MET A 12 -4.08 -5.15 17.37
N PRO A 13 -4.62 -4.66 18.50
CA PRO A 13 -6.03 -4.80 18.87
C PRO A 13 -7.04 -4.17 17.89
N ALA A 14 -6.60 -3.21 17.09
CA ALA A 14 -7.45 -2.41 16.21
C ALA A 14 -7.50 -2.94 14.76
N GLY A 15 -6.87 -4.07 14.46
CA GLY A 15 -6.99 -4.74 13.16
C GLY A 15 -6.21 -4.04 12.03
N GLY A 16 -4.90 -4.28 12.02
CA GLY A 16 -4.08 -4.52 10.81
C GLY A 16 -3.82 -3.42 9.77
N SER A 17 -4.65 -2.37 9.64
CA SER A 17 -4.58 -1.44 8.51
C SER A 17 -4.53 0.03 8.92
N PHE A 18 -3.69 0.79 8.22
CA PHE A 18 -3.63 2.26 8.28
C PHE A 18 -4.61 2.94 7.33
N LEU A 19 -5.32 2.19 6.49
CA LEU A 19 -6.22 2.70 5.46
C LEU A 19 -7.65 2.22 5.68
N ARG A 20 -8.61 3.10 5.43
CA ARG A 20 -10.04 2.75 5.32
C ARG A 20 -10.61 3.40 4.08
N PHE A 21 -11.68 2.81 3.58
CA PHE A 21 -12.46 3.37 2.49
C PHE A 21 -13.78 3.82 3.07
N ASP A 22 -14.24 5.02 2.69
CA ASP A 22 -15.56 5.47 3.06
C ASP A 22 -16.64 4.88 2.13
N GLU A 23 -17.90 5.25 2.37
CA GLU A 23 -19.04 4.80 1.56
C GLU A 23 -18.97 5.29 0.10
N GLY A 24 -18.20 6.35 -0.17
CA GLY A 24 -17.94 6.88 -1.51
C GLY A 24 -16.74 6.24 -2.21
N GLY A 25 -16.00 5.34 -1.54
CA GLY A 25 -14.78 4.74 -2.05
C GLY A 25 -13.54 5.64 -1.92
N GLU A 26 -13.63 6.75 -1.17
CA GLU A 26 -12.49 7.61 -0.90
C GLU A 26 -11.51 6.93 0.07
N LEU A 27 -10.22 6.98 -0.28
CA LEU A 27 -9.16 6.44 0.56
C LEU A 27 -8.85 7.39 1.71
N LEU A 28 -9.12 6.96 2.93
CA LEU A 28 -8.90 7.73 4.15
C LEU A 28 -7.88 7.05 5.08
N PRO A 29 -7.04 7.83 5.77
CA PRO A 29 -6.21 7.30 6.85
C PRO A 29 -7.06 6.83 8.04
N GLN A 30 -6.72 5.68 8.63
CA GLN A 30 -7.23 5.25 9.94
C GLN A 30 -6.42 5.86 11.09
N TYR A 31 -5.09 5.88 10.94
CA TYR A 31 -4.15 6.42 11.92
C TYR A 31 -3.27 7.46 11.23
N GLY A 32 -3.47 8.74 11.55
CA GLY A 32 -2.75 9.84 10.91
C GLY A 32 -3.69 10.96 10.47
N LYS A 33 -3.14 11.97 9.80
CA LYS A 33 -3.90 13.15 9.35
C LYS A 33 -4.21 13.17 7.85
N GLN A 34 -3.39 12.54 7.02
CA GLN A 34 -3.52 12.55 5.56
C GLN A 34 -2.72 11.44 4.89
N VAL A 35 -3.12 11.09 3.66
CA VAL A 35 -2.28 10.36 2.70
C VAL A 35 -1.38 11.37 1.99
N LEU A 36 -0.07 11.12 1.93
CA LEU A 36 0.91 12.01 1.31
C LEU A 36 1.05 11.77 -0.19
N ALA A 37 1.02 10.49 -0.59
CA ALA A 37 1.16 10.06 -1.97
C ALA A 37 0.52 8.68 -2.16
N VAL A 38 0.14 8.35 -3.39
CA VAL A 38 -0.33 7.03 -3.79
C VAL A 38 0.47 6.58 -5.00
N PHE A 39 1.14 5.44 -4.87
CA PHE A 39 2.03 4.88 -5.87
C PHE A 39 1.41 3.68 -6.56
N GLU A 40 1.51 3.57 -7.88
CA GLU A 40 1.16 2.34 -8.60
C GLU A 40 2.33 1.36 -8.62
N LEU A 41 2.18 0.25 -7.90
CA LEU A 41 3.20 -0.78 -7.80
C LEU A 41 3.13 -1.79 -8.94
N TRP A 42 1.93 -2.27 -9.30
CA TRP A 42 1.77 -3.13 -10.48
C TRP A 42 0.32 -3.17 -10.95
N GLN A 43 0.12 -3.66 -12.17
CA GLN A 43 -1.19 -3.97 -12.71
C GLN A 43 -1.18 -5.28 -13.50
N SER A 44 -2.31 -6.00 -13.50
CA SER A 44 -2.53 -7.18 -14.34
C SER A 44 -3.94 -7.16 -14.91
N PRO A 45 -4.15 -7.71 -16.13
CA PRO A 45 -5.49 -8.08 -16.55
C PRO A 45 -6.15 -9.00 -15.53
N LEU A 46 -7.45 -8.80 -15.31
CA LEU A 46 -8.28 -9.64 -14.47
C LEU A 46 -9.61 -9.91 -15.21
N LEU A 47 -10.06 -11.16 -15.20
CA LEU A 47 -11.39 -11.52 -15.69
C LEU A 47 -12.30 -11.74 -14.49
N LEU A 48 -13.33 -10.90 -14.36
CA LEU A 48 -14.36 -10.99 -13.32
C LEU A 48 -15.72 -11.18 -13.99
N ASP A 49 -16.40 -12.27 -13.67
CA ASP A 49 -17.74 -12.58 -14.18
C ASP A 49 -17.86 -12.46 -15.72
N GLY A 50 -16.82 -12.88 -16.44
CA GLY A 50 -16.74 -12.82 -17.90
C GLY A 50 -16.50 -11.41 -18.48
N LYS A 51 -16.31 -10.39 -17.64
CA LYS A 51 -15.86 -9.06 -18.03
C LYS A 51 -14.36 -8.91 -17.83
N GLN A 52 -13.71 -8.25 -18.77
CA GLN A 52 -12.30 -7.87 -18.66
C GLN A 52 -12.18 -6.60 -17.83
N ASP A 53 -11.35 -6.64 -16.80
CA ASP A 53 -10.95 -5.52 -15.94
C ASP A 53 -9.43 -5.57 -15.75
N ARG A 54 -8.87 -4.66 -14.96
CA ARG A 54 -7.47 -4.66 -14.53
C ARG A 54 -7.39 -4.55 -13.03
N LEU A 55 -6.69 -5.49 -12.43
CA LEU A 55 -6.29 -5.41 -11.03
C LEU A 55 -5.09 -4.46 -10.92
N ARG A 56 -5.18 -3.45 -10.07
CA ARG A 56 -4.06 -2.56 -9.71
C ARG A 56 -3.68 -2.78 -8.26
N CYS A 57 -2.39 -2.90 -8.01
CA CYS A 57 -1.84 -2.80 -6.67
C CYS A 57 -1.22 -1.43 -6.49
N LEU A 58 -1.74 -0.71 -5.53
CA LEU A 58 -1.32 0.63 -5.16
C LEU A 58 -0.67 0.59 -3.77
N ALA A 59 0.12 1.60 -3.42
CA ALA A 59 0.56 1.83 -2.06
C ALA A 59 0.38 3.28 -1.65
N ALA A 60 -0.28 3.51 -0.51
CA ALA A 60 -0.46 4.84 0.03
C ALA A 60 0.59 5.13 1.09
N LEU A 61 1.27 6.25 0.96
CA LEU A 61 2.27 6.75 1.91
C LEU A 61 1.58 7.61 2.97
N LEU A 62 1.81 7.31 4.25
CA LEU A 62 1.22 8.02 5.38
C LEU A 62 2.29 8.35 6.43
N PRO A 63 2.18 9.51 7.10
CA PRO A 63 3.00 9.81 8.27
C PRO A 63 2.45 9.06 9.49
N HIS A 64 3.32 8.38 10.23
CA HIS A 64 2.97 7.71 11.48
C HIS A 64 3.98 8.05 12.59
N GLY A 65 3.62 9.02 13.44
CA GLY A 65 4.52 9.50 14.48
C GLY A 65 5.77 10.17 13.89
N LYS A 66 6.94 9.55 14.09
CA LYS A 66 8.24 10.03 13.57
C LYS A 66 8.70 9.30 12.30
N ILE A 67 7.92 8.34 11.82
CA ILE A 67 8.23 7.53 10.64
C ILE A 67 7.17 7.70 9.57
N HIS A 68 7.42 7.11 8.40
CA HIS A 68 6.42 6.94 7.36
C HIS A 68 6.05 5.47 7.24
N VAL A 69 4.82 5.21 6.83
CA VAL A 69 4.35 3.88 6.47
C VAL A 69 3.78 3.91 5.06
N ALA A 70 4.02 2.86 4.28
CA ALA A 70 3.30 2.61 3.05
C ALA A 70 2.45 1.36 3.21
N GLU A 71 1.15 1.49 3.04
CA GLU A 71 0.25 0.35 2.98
C GLU A 71 -0.18 0.10 1.55
N SER A 72 0.07 -1.13 1.08
CA SER A 72 -0.40 -1.57 -0.22
C SER A 72 -1.87 -1.99 -0.16
N PHE A 73 -2.58 -1.78 -1.26
CA PHE A 73 -3.98 -2.12 -1.41
C PHE A 73 -4.32 -2.42 -2.86
N PHE A 74 -5.44 -3.09 -3.07
CA PHE A 74 -5.87 -3.56 -4.38
C PHE A 74 -7.16 -2.86 -4.81
N VAL A 75 -7.19 -2.42 -6.06
CA VAL A 75 -8.39 -1.83 -6.68
C VAL A 75 -8.62 -2.44 -8.07
N LEU A 76 -9.88 -2.45 -8.51
CA LEU A 76 -10.22 -2.62 -9.91
C LEU A 76 -10.06 -1.29 -10.65
N ALA A 77 -9.35 -1.29 -11.77
CA ALA A 77 -8.98 -0.07 -12.47
C ALA A 77 -10.19 0.66 -13.06
N ASP A 78 -11.17 -0.10 -13.56
CA ASP A 78 -12.28 0.50 -14.32
C ASP A 78 -13.40 1.00 -13.39
N THR A 79 -13.58 0.36 -12.23
CA THR A 79 -14.61 0.72 -11.24
C THR A 79 -14.08 1.45 -10.01
N ASN A 80 -12.76 1.54 -9.83
CA ASN A 80 -12.09 1.93 -8.59
C ASN A 80 -12.60 1.15 -7.35
N THR A 81 -13.12 -0.07 -7.56
CA THR A 81 -13.60 -0.90 -6.44
C THR A 81 -12.42 -1.35 -5.61
N TYR A 82 -12.42 -0.99 -4.34
CA TYR A 82 -11.46 -1.49 -3.36
C TYR A 82 -11.69 -2.98 -3.07
N LEU A 83 -10.62 -3.76 -3.09
CA LEU A 83 -10.66 -5.22 -2.92
C LEU A 83 -10.02 -5.69 -1.61
N GLY A 84 -9.28 -4.83 -0.91
CA GLY A 84 -8.56 -5.18 0.32
C GLY A 84 -7.18 -4.55 0.42
N THR A 85 -6.63 -4.55 1.63
CA THR A 85 -5.25 -4.15 1.89
C THR A 85 -4.33 -5.36 1.79
N GLY A 86 -3.07 -5.09 1.47
CA GLY A 86 -2.02 -6.08 1.32
C GLY A 86 -1.01 -5.97 2.46
N ARG A 87 0.22 -5.64 2.09
CA ARG A 87 1.35 -5.48 3.00
C ARG A 87 1.51 -4.05 3.46
N VAL A 88 2.07 -3.91 4.65
CA VAL A 88 2.46 -2.61 5.20
C VAL A 88 3.96 -2.57 5.39
N PHE A 89 4.55 -1.46 4.99
CA PHE A 89 5.98 -1.21 5.05
C PHE A 89 6.24 0.02 5.90
N ARG A 90 7.23 -0.06 6.79
CA ARG A 90 7.86 1.10 7.38
C ARG A 90 8.85 1.68 6.38
N ILE A 91 8.84 3.00 6.24
CA ILE A 91 9.73 3.76 5.37
C ILE A 91 10.51 4.76 6.22
N ASP A 92 11.82 4.59 6.23
CA ASP A 92 12.75 5.58 6.78
C ASP A 92 13.21 6.49 5.64
N LEU A 93 12.63 7.70 5.59
CA LEU A 93 12.95 8.75 4.63
C LEU A 93 14.14 9.62 5.10
N PRO A 94 14.96 10.13 4.17
CA PRO A 94 15.97 11.15 4.49
C PRO A 94 15.35 12.34 5.22
N ASP A 95 15.97 12.80 6.30
CA ASP A 95 15.50 13.90 7.15
C ASP A 95 14.07 13.73 7.73
N GLY A 96 13.50 12.53 7.64
CA GLY A 96 12.16 12.22 8.12
C GLY A 96 11.05 12.95 7.37
N LYS A 97 11.27 13.37 6.12
CA LYS A 97 10.27 14.08 5.30
C LYS A 97 10.12 13.42 3.93
N TYR A 98 8.89 13.46 3.42
CA TYR A 98 8.58 13.06 2.06
C TYR A 98 8.82 14.21 1.07
N ASP A 99 9.39 13.84 -0.07
CA ASP A 99 9.71 14.69 -1.22
C ASP A 99 9.42 13.90 -2.50
N GLU A 100 8.68 14.50 -3.43
CA GLU A 100 8.25 13.89 -4.70
C GLU A 100 9.42 13.53 -5.64
N THR A 101 10.58 14.15 -5.47
CA THR A 101 11.80 13.79 -6.21
C THR A 101 12.30 12.37 -5.91
N GLN A 102 11.78 11.74 -4.86
CA GLN A 102 12.12 10.38 -4.44
C GLN A 102 11.13 9.32 -4.95
N ASP A 103 10.06 9.73 -5.65
CA ASP A 103 8.95 8.85 -6.03
C ASP A 103 9.42 7.63 -6.82
N ASP A 104 10.28 7.80 -7.83
CA ASP A 104 10.77 6.69 -8.65
C ASP A 104 11.51 5.65 -7.81
N ILE A 105 12.38 6.10 -6.90
CA ILE A 105 13.15 5.21 -6.01
C ILE A 105 12.21 4.51 -5.03
N LEU A 106 11.24 5.23 -4.45
CA LEU A 106 10.26 4.65 -3.53
C LEU A 106 9.38 3.60 -4.22
N ILE A 107 8.94 3.87 -5.44
CA ILE A 107 8.15 2.94 -6.24
C ILE A 107 8.95 1.65 -6.48
N ASP A 108 10.19 1.76 -6.93
CA ASP A 108 11.03 0.59 -7.22
C ASP A 108 11.35 -0.21 -5.95
N GLU A 109 11.73 0.43 -4.85
CA GLU A 109 11.98 -0.26 -3.58
C GLU A 109 10.71 -0.94 -3.03
N LEU A 110 9.54 -0.30 -3.13
CA LEU A 110 8.26 -0.88 -2.71
C LEU A 110 7.87 -2.07 -3.58
N ARG A 111 8.06 -1.99 -4.90
CA ARG A 111 7.82 -3.10 -5.83
C ARG A 111 8.71 -4.29 -5.48
N GLU A 112 10.01 -4.05 -5.28
CA GLU A 112 10.93 -5.11 -4.88
C GLU A 112 10.54 -5.73 -3.53
N ALA A 113 10.18 -4.92 -2.53
CA ALA A 113 9.78 -5.41 -1.22
C ALA A 113 8.48 -6.24 -1.29
N LEU A 114 7.52 -5.81 -2.11
CA LEU A 114 6.29 -6.55 -2.38
C LEU A 114 6.59 -7.93 -2.98
N LEU A 115 7.53 -8.00 -3.93
CA LEU A 115 7.93 -9.27 -4.55
C LEU A 115 8.75 -10.16 -3.60
N LYS A 116 9.71 -9.62 -2.84
CA LYS A 116 10.60 -10.41 -1.96
C LYS A 116 9.85 -11.24 -0.92
N GLY A 117 8.83 -10.69 -0.27
CA GLY A 117 8.03 -11.48 0.67
C GLY A 117 7.07 -12.48 0.01
N THR A 118 6.95 -12.53 -1.34
CA THR A 118 6.17 -13.59 -2.02
C THR A 118 6.99 -14.87 -2.25
N SER A 119 8.33 -14.79 -2.20
CA SER A 119 9.24 -15.93 -2.39
C SER A 119 9.41 -16.83 -1.15
N GLU A 120 8.97 -16.43 0.05
CA GLU A 120 9.05 -17.28 1.26
C GLU A 120 7.81 -18.17 1.48
N GLY A 121 6.94 -18.30 0.47
CA GLY A 121 5.66 -19.03 0.57
C GLY A 121 5.50 -20.22 -0.38
N VAL A 122 6.58 -20.79 -0.91
CA VAL A 122 6.53 -22.06 -1.67
C VAL A 122 7.63 -22.98 -1.17
N GLY A 123 7.30 -23.77 -0.15
CA GLY A 123 8.09 -24.88 0.39
C GLY A 123 7.17 -26.03 0.74
#